data_AF-A0A2M8KP96-F1
#
_entry.id   AF-A0A2M8KP96-F1
#
_cell.length_a   1.000
_cell.length_b   1.000
_cell.length_c   1.000
_cell.angle_alpha   90.00
_cell.angle_beta   90.00
_cell.angle_gamma   90.00
#
_symmetry.space_group_name_H-M   'P 1'
#
loop_
_entity.id
_entity.type
_entity.pdbx_description
1 polymer ?
#
loop_
_entity_poly.entity_id
_entity_poly.type
_entity_poly.pdbx_seq_one_letter_code
_entity_poly.pdbx_strand_id
1 'polypeptide(L)'
;MSASQEAQQPRQDNEAIRDGRRERIRRQILDYRAQKDSMSQAQKEQAQQQIGEEAKNEMRQESTRAENISRFQDHPENPHRGTVPDNWIAAGRGLHNGVSLFVEAASEGLIKLPDHAPSRQVFQALISKLQNEVATIDSSAFLQPLLLNLVDIPNYITFSQAGQPPTQFEQDLIKIVSTVGRSKAEEHLEAIVAQSGGNLGITLDRLNEKKDVARAERAQ
;
A
#
# COMPACT_ATOMS: atom_id res chain seq x y z
N MET A 1 -18.80 -47.95 -10.03
CA MET A 1 -18.80 -46.53 -10.43
C MET A 1 -17.89 -45.81 -9.46
N SER A 2 -16.66 -45.52 -9.87
CA SER A 2 -15.65 -44.88 -9.01
C SER A 2 -15.00 -43.77 -9.81
N ALA A 3 -15.11 -42.54 -9.33
CA ALA A 3 -14.11 -41.47 -9.43
C ALA A 3 -14.77 -40.16 -8.96
N SER A 4 -14.71 -39.92 -7.65
CA SER A 4 -14.93 -38.59 -7.06
C SER A 4 -13.63 -38.20 -6.37
N GLN A 5 -12.60 -37.88 -7.15
CA GLN A 5 -11.36 -37.26 -6.69
C GLN A 5 -10.82 -36.49 -7.90
N GLU A 6 -10.90 -35.16 -7.85
CA GLU A 6 -10.01 -34.20 -8.52
C GLU A 6 -10.72 -32.85 -8.64
N ALA A 7 -10.48 -31.95 -7.67
CA ALA A 7 -10.44 -30.49 -7.88
C ALA A 7 -10.16 -29.72 -6.57
N GLN A 8 -9.22 -30.16 -5.73
CA GLN A 8 -8.82 -29.41 -4.52
C GLN A 8 -7.34 -28.97 -4.44
N GLN A 9 -6.49 -29.26 -5.44
CA GLN A 9 -5.05 -28.96 -5.34
C GLN A 9 -4.46 -28.15 -6.52
N PRO A 10 -4.72 -26.83 -6.58
CA PRO A 10 -3.68 -25.91 -7.10
C PRO A 10 -3.42 -24.67 -6.24
N ARG A 11 -4.17 -24.44 -5.16
CA ARG A 11 -4.11 -23.17 -4.40
C ARG A 11 -3.15 -23.18 -3.19
N GLN A 12 -3.01 -24.31 -2.49
CA GLN A 12 -2.12 -24.40 -1.33
C GLN A 12 -0.63 -24.30 -1.70
N ASP A 13 -0.22 -24.91 -2.81
CA ASP A 13 1.18 -24.89 -3.26
C ASP A 13 1.66 -23.47 -3.63
N ASN A 14 0.76 -22.66 -4.17
CA ASN A 14 1.07 -21.28 -4.56
C ASN A 14 1.27 -20.33 -3.37
N GLU A 15 0.58 -20.55 -2.25
CA GLU A 15 0.76 -19.70 -1.05
C GLU A 15 2.01 -20.11 -0.26
N ALA A 16 2.32 -21.40 -0.17
CA ALA A 16 3.55 -21.88 0.44
C ALA A 16 4.81 -21.37 -0.31
N ILE A 17 4.78 -21.33 -1.63
CA ILE A 17 5.86 -20.76 -2.45
C ILE A 17 6.02 -19.25 -2.20
N ARG A 18 4.91 -18.52 -2.05
CA ARG A 18 4.91 -17.07 -1.74
C ARG A 18 5.44 -16.82 -0.34
N ASP A 19 4.98 -17.56 0.65
CA ASP A 19 5.45 -17.44 2.03
C ASP A 19 6.95 -17.73 2.12
N GLY A 20 7.44 -18.76 1.40
CA GLY A 20 8.87 -19.03 1.29
C GLY A 20 9.66 -17.91 0.60
N ARG A 21 9.06 -17.22 -0.39
CA ARG A 21 9.67 -16.03 -1.02
C ARG A 21 9.70 -14.85 -0.05
N ARG A 22 8.58 -14.53 0.61
CA ARG A 22 8.48 -13.44 1.59
C ARG A 22 9.45 -13.62 2.75
N GLU A 23 9.55 -14.82 3.27
CA GLU A 23 10.50 -15.16 4.34
C GLU A 23 11.96 -14.98 3.88
N ARG A 24 12.28 -15.34 2.63
CA ARG A 24 13.61 -15.11 2.06
C ARG A 24 13.94 -13.62 1.96
N ILE A 25 13.02 -12.82 1.42
CA ILE A 25 13.22 -11.35 1.31
C ILE A 25 13.36 -10.76 2.71
N ARG A 26 12.54 -11.20 3.67
CA ARG A 26 12.62 -10.76 5.06
C ARG A 26 13.98 -11.07 5.68
N ARG A 27 14.51 -12.28 5.47
CA ARG A 27 15.86 -12.63 5.93
C ARG A 27 16.93 -11.74 5.30
N GLN A 28 16.86 -11.46 3.99
CA GLN A 28 17.78 -10.54 3.34
C GLN A 28 17.73 -9.13 3.95
N ILE A 29 16.53 -8.64 4.29
CA ILE A 29 16.36 -7.35 4.98
C ILE A 29 17.01 -7.38 6.38
N LEU A 30 16.80 -8.46 7.14
CA LEU A 30 17.40 -8.62 8.47
C LEU A 30 18.93 -8.73 8.41
N ASP A 31 19.46 -9.49 7.45
CA ASP A 31 20.89 -9.63 7.21
C ASP A 31 21.50 -8.29 6.81
N TYR A 32 20.84 -7.54 5.91
CA TYR A 32 21.22 -6.18 5.56
C TYR A 32 21.23 -5.26 6.78
N ARG A 33 20.17 -5.26 7.59
CA ARG A 33 20.09 -4.47 8.83
C ARG A 33 21.25 -4.76 9.77
N ALA A 34 21.63 -6.04 9.91
CA ALA A 34 22.73 -6.45 10.77
C ALA A 34 24.11 -6.02 10.25
N GLN A 35 24.28 -5.89 8.93
CA GLN A 35 25.58 -5.67 8.28
C GLN A 35 25.77 -4.24 7.75
N LYS A 36 24.70 -3.45 7.61
CA LYS A 36 24.69 -2.16 6.89
C LYS A 36 25.75 -1.16 7.37
N ASP A 37 26.10 -1.16 8.65
CA ASP A 37 27.08 -0.21 9.19
C ASP A 37 28.52 -0.53 8.76
N SER A 38 28.77 -1.80 8.37
CA SER A 38 30.06 -2.28 7.85
C SER A 38 30.14 -2.32 6.32
N MET A 39 29.00 -2.14 5.63
CA MET A 39 28.92 -2.19 4.17
C MET A 39 29.43 -0.90 3.52
N SER A 40 30.12 -1.04 2.39
CA SER A 40 30.46 0.10 1.54
C SER A 40 29.23 0.72 0.89
N GLN A 41 29.36 1.96 0.41
CA GLN A 41 28.27 2.65 -0.29
C GLN A 41 27.79 1.86 -1.53
N ALA A 42 28.71 1.29 -2.31
CA ALA A 42 28.38 0.46 -3.47
C ALA A 42 27.61 -0.81 -3.07
N GLN A 43 27.95 -1.42 -1.93
CA GLN A 43 27.20 -2.58 -1.41
C GLN A 43 25.80 -2.19 -0.95
N LYS A 44 25.63 -1.01 -0.34
CA LYS A 44 24.31 -0.48 0.04
C LYS A 44 23.43 -0.21 -1.18
N GLU A 45 24.00 0.40 -2.22
CA GLU A 45 23.30 0.66 -3.48
C GLU A 45 22.89 -0.64 -4.18
N GLN A 46 23.77 -1.65 -4.19
CA GLN A 46 23.45 -2.96 -4.72
C GLN A 46 22.32 -3.64 -3.93
N ALA A 47 22.36 -3.57 -2.59
CA ALA A 47 21.30 -4.10 -1.74
C ALA A 47 19.97 -3.37 -1.97
N GLN A 48 20.00 -2.04 -2.14
CA GLN A 48 18.83 -1.22 -2.48
C GLN A 48 18.22 -1.64 -3.83
N GLN A 49 19.05 -1.91 -4.83
CA GLN A 49 18.58 -2.39 -6.14
C GLN A 49 18.01 -3.81 -6.07
N GLN A 50 18.65 -4.73 -5.35
CA GLN A 50 18.24 -6.13 -5.34
C GLN A 50 17.06 -6.35 -4.38
N ILE A 51 17.27 -6.10 -3.09
CA ILE A 51 16.28 -6.37 -2.05
C ILE A 51 15.10 -5.39 -2.18
N GLY A 52 15.37 -4.14 -2.54
CA GLY A 52 14.34 -3.13 -2.73
C GLY A 52 13.40 -3.42 -3.91
N GLU A 53 13.94 -3.87 -5.05
CA GLU A 53 13.10 -4.30 -6.18
C GLU A 53 12.33 -5.58 -5.86
N GLU A 54 12.92 -6.54 -5.14
CA GLU A 54 12.19 -7.74 -4.69
C GLU A 54 11.01 -7.39 -3.77
N ALA A 55 11.21 -6.51 -2.80
CA ALA A 55 10.14 -6.05 -1.90
C ALA A 55 9.05 -5.26 -2.66
N LYS A 56 9.42 -4.39 -3.62
CA LYS A 56 8.47 -3.71 -4.51
C LYS A 56 7.67 -4.69 -5.35
N ASN A 57 8.33 -5.67 -5.94
CA ASN A 57 7.68 -6.66 -6.80
C ASN A 57 6.73 -7.57 -6.02
N GLU A 58 7.09 -7.96 -4.80
CA GLU A 58 6.19 -8.69 -3.90
C GLU A 58 4.95 -7.84 -3.59
N MET A 59 5.14 -6.55 -3.25
CA MET A 59 4.01 -5.66 -3.05
C MET A 59 3.16 -5.52 -4.32
N ARG A 60 3.74 -5.33 -5.53
CA ARG A 60 2.98 -5.25 -6.79
C ARG A 60 2.17 -6.51 -7.08
N GLN A 61 2.72 -7.70 -6.83
CA GLN A 61 2.05 -8.98 -7.11
C GLN A 61 0.77 -9.19 -6.28
N GLU A 62 0.64 -8.50 -5.16
CA GLU A 62 -0.56 -8.55 -4.33
C GLU A 62 -1.63 -7.50 -4.74
N SER A 63 -1.37 -6.63 -5.73
CA SER A 63 -2.31 -5.53 -6.10
C SER A 63 -3.60 -6.01 -6.75
N THR A 64 -3.53 -7.05 -7.59
CA THR A 64 -4.73 -7.66 -8.18
C THR A 64 -5.63 -8.28 -7.10
N ARG A 65 -5.06 -8.68 -5.97
CA ARG A 65 -5.83 -9.20 -4.81
C ARG A 65 -6.42 -8.06 -3.99
N ALA A 66 -5.70 -6.95 -3.82
CA ALA A 66 -6.19 -5.74 -3.15
C ALA A 66 -7.42 -5.15 -3.84
N GLU A 67 -7.42 -5.05 -5.17
CA GLU A 67 -8.59 -4.56 -5.93
C GLU A 67 -9.83 -5.43 -5.72
N ASN A 68 -9.65 -6.75 -5.67
CA ASN A 68 -10.76 -7.68 -5.44
C ASN A 68 -11.28 -7.64 -4.00
N ILE A 69 -10.40 -7.45 -3.00
CA ILE A 69 -10.79 -7.26 -1.60
C ILE A 69 -11.54 -5.93 -1.42
N SER A 70 -11.02 -4.84 -1.99
CA SER A 70 -11.69 -3.53 -1.96
C SER A 70 -13.06 -3.60 -2.60
N ARG A 71 -13.21 -4.19 -3.79
CA ARG A 71 -14.51 -4.37 -4.46
C ARG A 71 -15.52 -5.19 -3.65
N PHE A 72 -15.06 -6.18 -2.89
CA PHE A 72 -15.93 -7.01 -2.05
C PHE A 72 -16.35 -6.30 -0.75
N GLN A 73 -15.43 -5.56 -0.12
CA GLN A 73 -15.73 -4.69 1.02
C GLN A 73 -16.73 -3.58 0.65
N ASP A 74 -16.60 -3.04 -0.56
CA ASP A 74 -17.44 -1.96 -1.08
C ASP A 74 -18.77 -2.43 -1.71
N HIS A 75 -19.06 -3.75 -1.74
CA HIS A 75 -20.26 -4.26 -2.41
C HIS A 75 -21.51 -3.94 -1.56
N PRO A 76 -22.46 -3.12 -2.06
CA PRO A 76 -23.60 -2.64 -1.27
C PRO A 76 -24.55 -3.76 -0.83
N GLU A 77 -24.55 -4.89 -1.54
CA GLU A 77 -25.33 -6.09 -1.19
C GLU A 77 -24.53 -7.16 -0.43
N ASN A 78 -23.31 -6.87 0.04
CA ASN A 78 -22.57 -7.85 0.84
C ASN A 78 -23.36 -8.14 2.14
N PRO A 79 -23.92 -9.35 2.31
CA PRO A 79 -24.77 -9.67 3.47
C PRO A 79 -23.96 -9.73 4.77
N HIS A 80 -22.63 -9.76 4.64
CA HIS A 80 -21.65 -9.76 5.70
C HIS A 80 -20.98 -8.38 5.79
N ARG A 81 -21.73 -7.35 6.22
CA ARG A 81 -21.11 -6.09 6.68
C ARG A 81 -20.06 -6.43 7.76
N GLY A 82 -18.79 -6.51 7.38
CA GLY A 82 -17.67 -6.72 8.29
C GLY A 82 -17.12 -8.14 8.43
N THR A 83 -17.59 -9.15 7.68
CA THR A 83 -16.91 -10.48 7.68
C THR A 83 -16.52 -10.94 6.28
N VAL A 84 -15.22 -11.04 6.08
CA VAL A 84 -14.55 -11.48 4.85
C VAL A 84 -14.53 -13.02 4.84
N PRO A 85 -15.02 -13.72 3.80
CA PRO A 85 -14.95 -15.19 3.74
C PRO A 85 -13.50 -15.70 3.78
N ASP A 86 -13.25 -16.91 4.29
CA ASP A 86 -11.89 -17.42 4.57
C ASP A 86 -10.91 -17.37 3.39
N ASN A 87 -11.39 -17.60 2.17
CA ASN A 87 -10.60 -17.51 0.95
C ASN A 87 -10.12 -16.08 0.64
N TRP A 88 -10.85 -15.08 1.12
CA TRP A 88 -10.50 -13.66 1.04
C TRP A 88 -9.66 -13.20 2.23
N ILE A 89 -9.81 -13.84 3.40
CA ILE A 89 -8.90 -13.64 4.55
C ILE A 89 -7.48 -14.02 4.16
N ALA A 90 -7.29 -15.15 3.46
CA ALA A 90 -5.97 -15.56 2.96
C ALA A 90 -5.38 -14.52 1.99
N ALA A 91 -6.18 -13.99 1.07
CA ALA A 91 -5.75 -12.92 0.16
C ALA A 91 -5.40 -11.62 0.91
N GLY A 92 -6.18 -11.25 1.91
CA GLY A 92 -5.91 -10.08 2.76
C GLY A 92 -4.64 -10.22 3.60
N ARG A 93 -4.36 -11.43 4.09
CA ARG A 93 -3.08 -11.74 4.76
C ARG A 93 -1.89 -11.60 3.84
N GLY A 94 -1.98 -12.10 2.60
CA GLY A 94 -0.92 -11.95 1.60
C GLY A 94 -0.59 -10.48 1.30
N LEU A 95 -1.64 -9.66 1.13
CA LEU A 95 -1.52 -8.22 0.92
C LEU A 95 -0.91 -7.49 2.12
N HIS A 96 -1.37 -7.80 3.33
CA HIS A 96 -0.79 -7.26 4.56
C HIS A 96 0.69 -7.63 4.70
N ASN A 97 1.05 -8.88 4.39
CA ASN A 97 2.44 -9.33 4.42
C ASN A 97 3.30 -8.59 3.38
N GLY A 98 2.79 -8.37 2.17
CA GLY A 98 3.47 -7.59 1.13
C GLY A 98 3.72 -6.14 1.53
N VAL A 99 2.71 -5.47 2.09
CA VAL A 99 2.84 -4.10 2.61
C VAL A 99 3.81 -4.04 3.79
N SER A 100 3.73 -4.98 4.73
CA SER A 100 4.63 -5.05 5.88
C SER A 100 6.08 -5.23 5.46
N LEU A 101 6.33 -6.12 4.50
CA LEU A 101 7.67 -6.35 3.93
C LEU A 101 8.21 -5.09 3.23
N PHE A 102 7.37 -4.39 2.48
CA PHE A 102 7.74 -3.13 1.84
C PHE A 102 8.06 -2.03 2.86
N VAL A 103 7.25 -1.89 3.91
CA VAL A 103 7.48 -0.92 4.99
C VAL A 103 8.77 -1.24 5.74
N GLU A 104 9.04 -2.52 6.01
CA GLU A 104 10.30 -2.96 6.64
C GLU A 104 11.51 -2.60 5.75
N ALA A 105 11.46 -2.92 4.46
CA ALA A 105 12.51 -2.55 3.49
C ALA A 105 12.70 -1.02 3.40
N ALA A 106 11.61 -0.25 3.35
CA ALA A 106 11.66 1.21 3.29
C ALA A 106 12.28 1.82 4.55
N SER A 107 11.95 1.29 5.73
CA SER A 107 12.51 1.75 7.00
C SER A 107 14.02 1.53 7.11
N GLU A 108 14.54 0.52 6.42
CA GLU A 108 15.99 0.23 6.34
C GLU A 108 16.71 0.98 5.21
N GLY A 109 16.01 1.82 4.44
CA GLY A 109 16.59 2.57 3.31
C GLY A 109 16.80 1.73 2.05
N LEU A 110 16.24 0.51 1.99
CA LEU A 110 16.30 -0.36 0.82
C LEU A 110 15.32 0.06 -0.28
N ILE A 111 14.38 0.94 0.02
CA ILE A 111 13.51 1.58 -0.98
C ILE A 111 14.03 2.98 -1.25
N LYS A 112 14.33 3.29 -2.52
CA LYS A 112 14.76 4.63 -2.92
C LYS A 112 13.65 5.64 -2.63
N LEU A 113 14.01 6.71 -1.93
CA LEU A 113 13.08 7.79 -1.61
C LEU A 113 12.64 8.54 -2.88
N PRO A 114 11.39 9.04 -2.93
CA PRO A 114 10.93 9.86 -4.04
C PRO A 114 11.78 11.14 -4.17
N ASP A 115 12.13 11.51 -5.41
CA ASP A 115 12.88 12.73 -5.68
C ASP A 115 12.02 13.99 -5.50
N HIS A 116 10.71 13.90 -5.73
CA HIS A 116 9.77 14.99 -5.52
C HIS A 116 9.53 15.23 -4.02
N ALA A 117 9.78 16.46 -3.53
CA ALA A 117 9.74 16.77 -2.09
C ALA A 117 8.38 16.48 -1.42
N PRO A 118 7.23 16.88 -1.96
CA PRO A 118 5.92 16.48 -1.42
C PRO A 118 5.72 14.97 -1.36
N SER A 119 6.08 14.24 -2.43
CA SER A 119 5.98 12.77 -2.46
C SER A 119 6.89 12.14 -1.40
N ARG A 120 8.09 12.67 -1.22
CA ARG A 120 9.06 12.19 -0.23
C ARG A 120 8.55 12.36 1.20
N GLN A 121 7.95 13.51 1.51
CA GLN A 121 7.39 13.79 2.83
C GLN A 121 6.23 12.85 3.16
N VAL A 122 5.27 12.71 2.23
CA VAL A 122 4.14 11.78 2.41
C VAL A 122 4.63 10.34 2.54
N PHE A 123 5.59 9.92 1.71
CA PHE A 123 6.19 8.60 1.79
C PHE A 123 6.81 8.34 3.17
N GLN A 124 7.71 9.21 3.64
CA GLN A 124 8.37 9.04 4.94
C GLN A 124 7.37 9.02 6.10
N ALA A 125 6.37 9.90 6.07
CA ALA A 125 5.34 9.95 7.10
C ALA A 125 4.48 8.68 7.11
N LEU A 126 4.11 8.16 5.93
CA LEU A 126 3.38 6.89 5.82
C LEU A 126 4.20 5.71 6.33
N ILE A 127 5.47 5.59 5.92
CA ILE A 127 6.36 4.51 6.40
C ILE A 127 6.49 4.57 7.92
N SER A 128 6.74 5.74 8.50
CA SER A 128 6.84 5.92 9.95
C SER A 128 5.54 5.53 10.66
N LYS A 129 4.39 5.93 10.12
CA LYS A 129 3.09 5.63 10.73
C LYS A 129 2.77 4.13 10.65
N LEU A 130 3.00 3.50 9.50
CA LEU A 130 2.75 2.07 9.25
C LEU A 130 3.76 1.15 9.95
N GLN A 131 4.94 1.65 10.31
CA GLN A 131 5.88 0.91 11.14
C GLN A 131 5.43 0.85 12.60
N ASN A 132 4.76 1.90 13.08
CA ASN A 132 4.32 2.03 14.47
C ASN A 132 2.90 1.51 14.72
N GLU A 133 2.04 1.55 13.71
CA GLU A 133 0.72 0.94 13.73
C GLU A 133 0.82 -0.41 13.03
N VAL A 134 0.50 -1.51 13.74
CA VAL A 134 0.32 -2.82 13.10
C VAL A 134 -0.80 -2.64 12.08
N ALA A 135 -0.44 -2.43 10.82
CA ALA A 135 -1.38 -2.12 9.77
C ALA A 135 -2.45 -3.21 9.76
N THR A 136 -3.69 -2.87 10.11
CA THR A 136 -4.77 -3.86 10.01
C THR A 136 -4.88 -4.27 8.54
N ILE A 137 -5.22 -5.54 8.28
CA ILE A 137 -5.42 -6.08 6.92
C ILE A 137 -6.32 -5.15 6.09
N ASP A 138 -7.31 -4.53 6.75
CA ASP A 138 -8.26 -3.59 6.16
C ASP A 138 -7.61 -2.28 5.67
N SER A 139 -6.52 -1.81 6.31
CA SER A 139 -5.85 -0.55 5.94
C SER A 139 -4.79 -0.75 4.86
N SER A 140 -4.13 -1.91 4.88
CA SER A 140 -3.03 -2.24 3.98
C SER A 140 -3.46 -2.25 2.51
N ALA A 141 -4.72 -2.66 2.23
CA ALA A 141 -5.23 -2.73 0.86
C ALA A 141 -5.35 -1.36 0.18
N PHE A 142 -5.86 -0.36 0.90
CA PHE A 142 -6.06 0.98 0.35
C PHE A 142 -4.76 1.78 0.24
N LEU A 143 -3.77 1.47 1.08
CA LEU A 143 -2.48 2.16 1.09
C LEU A 143 -1.48 1.59 0.09
N GLN A 144 -1.63 0.33 -0.32
CA GLN A 144 -0.73 -0.30 -1.29
C GLN A 144 -0.58 0.48 -2.61
N PRO A 145 -1.65 0.88 -3.34
CA PRO A 145 -1.49 1.63 -4.59
C PRO A 145 -0.82 2.99 -4.34
N LEU A 146 -1.13 3.63 -3.22
CA LEU A 146 -0.50 4.89 -2.80
C LEU A 146 1.01 4.72 -2.56
N LEU A 147 1.43 3.69 -1.83
CA LEU A 147 2.84 3.41 -1.53
C LEU A 147 3.65 3.11 -2.79
N LEU A 148 3.08 2.36 -3.75
CA LEU A 148 3.71 2.11 -5.05
C LEU A 148 3.84 3.37 -5.88
N ASN A 149 2.75 4.14 -6.02
CA ASN A 149 2.74 5.31 -6.87
C ASN A 149 3.66 6.42 -6.34
N LEU A 150 3.82 6.53 -5.01
CA LEU A 150 4.79 7.45 -4.40
C LEU A 150 6.23 7.20 -4.86
N VAL A 151 6.62 5.95 -5.09
CA VAL A 151 7.99 5.58 -5.49
C VAL A 151 8.17 5.40 -6.99
N ASP A 152 7.12 5.01 -7.70
CA ASP A 152 7.18 4.70 -9.13
C ASP A 152 6.82 5.88 -10.04
N ILE A 153 5.97 6.81 -9.55
CA ILE A 153 5.51 7.96 -10.35
C ILE A 153 6.28 9.23 -9.96
N PRO A 154 7.03 9.83 -10.91
CA PRO A 154 7.65 11.14 -10.68
C PRO A 154 6.60 12.20 -10.37
N ASN A 155 6.87 13.05 -9.37
CA ASN A 155 5.98 14.16 -8.98
C ASN A 155 4.54 13.73 -8.62
N TYR A 156 4.38 12.53 -8.05
CA TYR A 156 3.07 11.95 -7.78
C TYR A 156 2.13 12.82 -6.92
N ILE A 157 2.59 13.37 -5.79
CA ILE A 157 1.78 14.28 -4.94
C ILE A 157 1.66 15.65 -5.62
N THR A 158 0.71 15.75 -6.55
CA THR A 158 0.34 16.98 -7.24
C THR A 158 -1.18 17.14 -7.21
N PHE A 159 -1.66 18.37 -7.08
CA PHE A 159 -3.08 18.68 -7.04
C PHE A 159 -3.48 19.52 -8.24
N SER A 160 -4.67 19.26 -8.78
CA SER A 160 -5.18 20.05 -9.88
C SER A 160 -5.63 21.43 -9.39
N GLN A 161 -5.46 22.42 -10.27
CA GLN A 161 -6.04 23.74 -10.06
C GLN A 161 -7.57 23.70 -10.19
N ALA A 162 -8.26 24.73 -9.73
CA ALA A 162 -9.71 24.82 -9.88
C ALA A 162 -10.12 24.73 -11.37
N GLY A 163 -11.08 23.86 -11.69
CA GLY A 163 -11.56 23.64 -13.07
C GLY A 163 -10.68 22.74 -13.93
N GLN A 164 -9.57 22.20 -13.41
CA GLN A 164 -8.73 21.22 -14.10
C GLN A 164 -9.14 19.79 -13.73
N PRO A 165 -8.93 18.80 -14.63
CA PRO A 165 -9.19 17.40 -14.31
C PRO A 165 -8.33 16.94 -13.12
N PRO A 166 -8.83 15.99 -12.31
CA PRO A 166 -8.10 15.50 -11.15
C PRO A 166 -6.81 14.79 -11.57
N THR A 167 -5.73 15.02 -10.83
CA THR A 167 -4.45 14.32 -11.00
C THR A 167 -4.57 12.85 -10.62
N GLN A 168 -3.54 12.04 -10.94
CA GLN A 168 -3.50 10.64 -10.52
C GLN A 168 -3.59 10.50 -8.99
N PHE A 169 -2.89 11.35 -8.23
CA PHE A 169 -2.98 11.34 -6.78
C PHE A 169 -4.38 11.68 -6.30
N GLU A 170 -5.03 12.68 -6.90
CA GLU A 170 -6.42 13.00 -6.57
C GLU A 170 -7.34 11.81 -6.87
N GLN A 171 -7.20 11.16 -8.02
CA GLN A 171 -7.99 9.96 -8.35
C GLN A 171 -7.76 8.80 -7.37
N ASP A 172 -6.53 8.60 -6.91
CA ASP A 172 -6.22 7.55 -5.92
C ASP A 172 -6.72 7.93 -4.53
N LEU A 173 -6.65 9.22 -4.15
CA LEU A 173 -7.28 9.75 -2.95
C LEU A 173 -8.79 9.49 -2.98
N ILE A 174 -9.46 9.75 -4.11
CA ILE A 174 -10.88 9.48 -4.31
C ILE A 174 -11.21 8.01 -4.03
N LYS A 175 -10.37 7.07 -4.49
CA LYS A 175 -10.56 5.64 -4.22
C LYS A 175 -10.40 5.32 -2.73
N ILE A 176 -9.44 5.94 -2.04
CA ILE A 176 -9.15 5.70 -0.60
C ILE A 176 -10.23 6.27 0.32
N VAL A 177 -10.87 7.38 -0.07
CA VAL A 177 -11.83 8.14 0.76
C VAL A 177 -13.29 7.84 0.43
N SER A 178 -13.54 7.16 -0.70
CA SER A 178 -14.88 6.72 -1.12
C SER A 178 -15.25 5.34 -0.61
N THR A 179 -14.34 4.64 0.07
CA THR A 179 -14.61 3.38 0.76
C THR A 179 -15.70 3.58 1.83
N VAL A 180 -16.55 2.59 2.07
CA VAL A 180 -17.66 2.70 3.04
C VAL A 180 -17.11 2.82 4.47
N GLY A 181 -17.29 3.99 5.10
CA GLY A 181 -16.79 4.31 6.44
C GLY A 181 -15.42 4.99 6.41
N ARG A 182 -15.07 5.74 7.46
CA ARG A 182 -13.76 6.41 7.55
C ARG A 182 -12.67 5.33 7.60
N SER A 183 -11.94 5.16 6.50
CA SER A 183 -10.87 4.17 6.45
C SER A 183 -9.70 4.66 7.30
N LYS A 184 -8.99 3.73 7.96
CA LYS A 184 -7.73 4.06 8.65
C LYS A 184 -6.71 4.70 7.71
N ALA A 185 -6.74 4.32 6.43
CA ALA A 185 -5.97 4.95 5.37
C ALA A 185 -6.32 6.45 5.19
N GLU A 186 -7.60 6.81 5.19
CA GLU A 186 -8.05 8.20 5.19
C GLU A 186 -7.57 8.95 6.45
N GLU A 187 -7.73 8.36 7.64
CA GLU A 187 -7.25 8.96 8.89
C GLU A 187 -5.74 9.23 8.87
N HIS A 188 -4.96 8.32 8.28
CA HIS A 188 -3.52 8.47 8.16
C HIS A 188 -3.16 9.62 7.22
N LEU A 189 -3.82 9.72 6.07
CA LEU A 189 -3.57 10.79 5.11
C LEU A 189 -3.95 12.16 5.67
N GLU A 190 -5.10 12.26 6.34
CA GLU A 190 -5.50 13.50 7.02
C GLU A 190 -4.49 13.89 8.10
N ALA A 191 -4.06 12.95 8.94
CA ALA A 191 -3.07 13.21 9.98
C ALA A 191 -1.73 13.69 9.38
N ILE A 192 -1.27 13.08 8.30
CA ILE A 192 -0.04 13.46 7.60
C ILE A 192 -0.16 14.87 7.01
N VAL A 193 -1.28 15.17 6.35
CA VAL A 193 -1.52 16.49 5.75
C VAL A 193 -1.70 17.56 6.82
N ALA A 194 -2.38 17.25 7.94
CA ALA A 194 -2.52 18.14 9.08
C ALA A 194 -1.16 18.48 9.71
N GLN A 195 -0.26 17.50 9.84
CA GLN A 195 1.07 17.69 10.42
C GLN A 195 2.06 18.37 9.45
N SER A 196 1.91 18.14 8.14
CA SER A 196 2.85 18.62 7.11
C SER A 196 2.39 19.91 6.41
N GLY A 197 1.26 20.48 6.83
CA GLY A 197 0.57 21.59 6.17
C GLY A 197 1.48 22.78 5.83
N GLY A 198 1.48 23.18 4.55
CA GLY A 198 2.33 24.23 3.99
C GLY A 198 3.41 23.71 3.03
N ASN A 199 4.04 22.57 3.34
CA ASN A 199 5.13 22.00 2.52
C ASN A 199 4.66 21.06 1.41
N LEU A 200 3.42 20.57 1.50
CA LEU A 200 2.81 19.67 0.51
C LEU A 200 2.12 20.41 -0.64
N GLY A 201 2.12 21.75 -0.63
CA GLY A 201 1.39 22.57 -1.61
C GLY A 201 -0.14 22.48 -1.49
N ILE A 202 -0.66 21.93 -0.39
CA ILE A 202 -2.09 21.84 -0.08
C ILE A 202 -2.35 22.04 1.42
N THR A 203 -3.55 22.52 1.76
CA THR A 203 -4.08 22.58 3.13
C THR A 203 -4.99 21.39 3.42
N LEU A 204 -5.18 21.04 4.69
CA LEU A 204 -6.14 20.00 5.08
C LEU A 204 -7.56 20.35 4.60
N ASP A 205 -7.95 21.63 4.64
CA ASP A 205 -9.25 22.09 4.16
C ASP A 205 -9.45 21.80 2.68
N ARG A 206 -8.44 22.07 1.85
CA ARG A 206 -8.51 21.82 0.41
C ARG A 206 -8.47 20.32 0.09
N LEU A 207 -7.80 19.52 0.92
CA LEU A 207 -7.91 18.06 0.84
C LEU A 207 -9.35 17.62 1.13
N ASN A 208 -9.97 18.15 2.19
CA ASN A 208 -11.34 17.84 2.57
C ASN A 208 -12.34 18.26 1.49
N GLU A 209 -12.22 19.45 0.92
CA GLU A 209 -13.04 19.90 -0.22
C GLU A 209 -12.97 18.92 -1.40
N LYS A 210 -11.77 18.46 -1.77
CA LYS A 210 -11.57 17.49 -2.86
C LYS A 210 -12.21 16.14 -2.54
N LYS A 211 -12.17 15.69 -1.28
CA LYS A 211 -12.86 14.47 -0.84
C LYS A 211 -14.38 14.62 -0.89
N ASP A 212 -14.91 15.77 -0.52
CA ASP A 212 -16.36 16.02 -0.54
C ASP A 212 -16.92 16.04 -1.96
N VAL A 213 -16.20 16.67 -2.91
CA VAL A 213 -16.54 16.61 -4.34
C VAL A 213 -16.56 15.16 -4.83
N ALA A 214 -15.54 14.38 -4.48
CA ALA A 214 -15.44 12.99 -4.87
C ALA A 214 -16.56 12.09 -4.34
N ARG A 215 -16.99 12.33 -3.10
CA ARG A 215 -18.12 11.63 -2.47
C ARG A 215 -19.43 11.97 -3.18
N ALA A 216 -19.59 13.23 -3.60
CA ALA A 216 -20.76 13.67 -4.36
C ALA A 216 -20.83 13.05 -5.77
N GLU A 217 -19.70 12.95 -6.47
CA GLU A 217 -19.62 12.33 -7.81
C GLU A 217 -19.98 10.83 -7.81
N ARG A 218 -19.68 10.10 -6.73
CA ARG A 218 -20.03 8.67 -6.61
C ARG A 218 -21.52 8.43 -6.28
N ALA A 219 -22.20 9.42 -5.74
CA ALA A 219 -23.62 9.31 -5.38
C ALA A 219 -24.57 9.54 -6.57
N GLN A 220 -24.04 9.98 -7.71
CA GLN A 220 -24.74 10.16 -8.98
C GLN A 220 -24.59 8.93 -9.87
#